data_AF-E6QTD9-F1
#
_entry.id   AF-E6QTD9-F1
#
_cell.length_a   1.000
_cell.length_b   1.000
_cell.length_c   1.000
_cell.angle_alpha   90.00
_cell.angle_beta   90.00
_cell.angle_gamma   90.00
#
_symmetry.space_group_name_H-M   'P 1'
#
loop_
_entity.id
_entity.type
_entity.pdbx_description
1 polymer ?
#
loop_
_entity_poly.entity_id
_entity_poly.type
_entity_poly.pdbx_seq_one_letter_code
_entity_poly.pdbx_strand_id
1 'polypeptide(L)'
;MKMHKMDLVALNEEFGMISTLKIEDISGVPVLIISTPLANARIALQGAQVLAWQPAGHMPILWTSHHAVYRPGQGVRGGVPVCWPWFGAGEEGQPAHGFVRTRMWTLRETNWVGDRLIVRMGLSDNADTRAIWDHGFDLELQVDIGRTLVMRLVTRNTGHKTFHITDALHTYFFVGDIARTTVTGLEKTAYLDKVLDFKQHVQTGPVTFTGETDRIYLDTTSTCVIHDPAQDRKIVVSKSGSHSTVVWNPWLDKAAKFADMRPEEYQHMLCVETANAGKDSIALAHGEQHVLETEISVEVTA
;
A
#
# COMPACT_ATOMS: atom_id res chain seq x y z
N MET A 1 -9.48 5.00 28.63
CA MET A 1 -8.04 5.27 28.36
C MET A 1 -7.96 6.61 27.64
N LYS A 2 -7.31 7.62 28.22
CA LYS A 2 -7.08 8.88 27.49
C LYS A 2 -6.11 8.55 26.35
N MET A 3 -6.58 8.56 25.09
CA MET A 3 -5.66 8.66 23.95
C MET A 3 -4.76 9.85 24.24
N HIS A 4 -3.45 9.61 24.43
CA HIS A 4 -2.49 10.71 24.38
C HIS A 4 -2.64 11.30 22.98
N LYS A 5 -3.23 12.50 22.92
CA LYS A 5 -3.28 13.27 21.69
C LYS A 5 -1.83 13.48 21.29
N MET A 6 -1.43 12.93 20.14
CA MET A 6 -0.05 13.02 19.68
C MET A 6 0.33 14.50 19.60
N ASP A 7 1.51 14.83 20.13
CA ASP A 7 1.96 16.21 20.16
C ASP A 7 2.45 16.61 18.77
N LEU A 8 1.56 17.22 17.99
CA LEU A 8 1.88 17.70 16.65
C LEU A 8 2.93 18.81 16.67
N VAL A 9 3.06 19.57 17.76
CA VAL A 9 4.10 20.60 17.86
C VAL A 9 5.45 19.92 17.92
N ALA A 10 5.63 18.99 18.85
CA ALA A 10 6.87 18.21 18.98
C ALA A 10 7.22 17.47 17.68
N LEU A 11 6.23 16.84 17.03
CA LEU A 11 6.45 16.16 15.75
C LEU A 11 6.91 17.11 14.63
N ASN A 12 6.33 18.30 14.52
CA ASN A 12 6.76 19.28 13.53
C ASN A 12 8.12 19.91 13.87
N GLU A 13 8.45 20.08 15.15
CA GLU A 13 9.77 20.54 15.59
C GLU A 13 10.86 19.51 15.28
N GLU A 14 10.58 18.22 15.46
CA GLU A 14 11.55 17.14 15.25
C GLU A 14 11.68 16.73 13.77
N PHE A 15 10.55 16.60 13.05
CA PHE A 15 10.53 16.01 11.70
C PHE A 15 10.07 16.96 10.60
N GLY A 16 9.52 18.12 10.96
CA GLY A 16 9.03 19.11 10.01
C GLY A 16 10.16 19.72 9.17
N MET A 17 9.83 20.13 7.96
CA MET A 17 10.76 20.84 7.08
C MET A 17 10.06 22.05 6.49
N ILE A 18 10.62 23.25 6.74
CA ILE A 18 10.04 24.52 6.28
C ILE A 18 9.71 24.43 4.77
N SER A 19 8.46 24.75 4.44
CA SER A 19 7.90 24.73 3.08
C SER A 19 7.83 23.35 2.39
N THR A 20 8.35 22.29 3.01
CA THR A 20 8.46 20.96 2.38
C THR A 20 7.56 19.93 3.05
N LEU A 21 7.62 19.82 4.38
CA LEU A 21 6.90 18.81 5.15
C LEU A 21 6.31 19.46 6.40
N LYS A 22 5.00 19.30 6.57
CA LYS A 22 4.29 19.61 7.82
C LYS A 22 3.42 18.43 8.22
N ILE A 23 3.17 18.28 9.50
CA ILE A 23 2.32 17.22 10.05
C ILE A 23 1.04 17.88 10.58
N GLU A 24 -0.10 17.48 10.05
CA GLU A 24 -1.41 18.05 10.38
C GLU A 24 -2.34 16.99 10.99
N ASP A 25 -3.26 17.42 11.86
CA ASP A 25 -4.36 16.58 12.33
C ASP A 25 -5.47 16.55 11.27
N ILE A 26 -5.78 15.36 10.76
CA ILE A 26 -6.96 15.13 9.91
C ILE A 26 -7.90 14.21 10.67
N SER A 27 -8.90 14.80 11.33
CA SER A 27 -9.94 14.07 12.10
C SER A 27 -9.37 13.10 13.14
N GLY A 28 -8.33 13.55 13.86
CA GLY A 28 -7.64 12.75 14.88
C GLY A 28 -6.55 11.82 14.33
N VAL A 29 -6.28 11.85 13.02
CA VAL A 29 -5.19 11.10 12.38
C VAL A 29 -4.10 12.09 11.96
N PRO A 30 -2.88 12.00 12.52
CA PRO A 30 -1.74 12.77 12.05
C PRO A 30 -1.33 12.36 10.63
N VAL A 31 -1.22 13.35 9.73
CA VAL A 31 -0.87 13.16 8.33
C VAL A 31 0.27 14.09 7.94
N LEU A 32 1.32 13.52 7.36
CA LEU A 32 2.40 14.25 6.72
C LEU A 32 1.87 14.83 5.42
N ILE A 33 1.96 16.14 5.27
CA ILE A 33 1.65 16.90 4.06
C ILE A 33 2.97 17.32 3.44
N ILE A 34 3.28 16.75 2.27
CA ILE A 34 4.59 16.83 1.64
C ILE A 34 4.46 17.53 0.29
N SER A 35 5.27 18.57 0.09
CA SER A 35 5.40 19.30 -1.16
C SER A 35 6.88 19.48 -1.47
N THR A 36 7.34 18.88 -2.56
CA THR A 36 8.73 18.99 -3.04
C THR A 36 8.71 19.55 -4.47
N PRO A 37 9.86 20.01 -5.01
CA PRO A 37 9.93 20.39 -6.42
C PRO A 37 9.58 19.25 -7.39
N LEU A 38 9.69 17.98 -6.96
CA LEU A 38 9.50 16.81 -7.82
C LEU A 38 8.17 16.10 -7.61
N ALA A 39 7.49 16.29 -6.48
CA ALA A 39 6.23 15.62 -6.17
C ALA A 39 5.49 16.25 -4.97
N ASN A 40 4.17 16.07 -4.97
CA ASN A 40 3.34 16.18 -3.78
C ASN A 40 3.03 14.79 -3.23
N ALA A 41 2.97 14.64 -1.91
CA ALA A 41 2.56 13.40 -1.27
C ALA A 41 1.80 13.65 0.05
N ARG A 42 1.04 12.66 0.48
CA ARG A 42 0.43 12.62 1.81
C ARG A 42 0.61 11.24 2.42
N ILE A 43 0.98 11.19 3.70
CA ILE A 43 1.22 9.93 4.41
C ILE A 43 0.55 10.00 5.79
N ALA A 44 -0.39 9.11 6.08
CA ALA A 44 -0.94 8.98 7.42
C ALA A 44 0.02 8.21 8.31
N LEU A 45 0.28 8.72 9.53
CA LEU A 45 1.03 7.95 10.53
C LEU A 45 0.25 6.71 10.99
N GLN A 46 -1.07 6.74 10.90
CA GLN A 46 -1.85 5.51 11.05
C GLN A 46 -1.61 4.58 9.85
N GLY A 47 -1.13 3.38 10.15
CA GLY A 47 -0.82 2.36 9.16
C GLY A 47 0.41 2.65 8.30
N ALA A 48 1.16 3.73 8.59
CA ALA A 48 2.16 4.28 7.68
C ALA A 48 1.63 4.41 6.24
N GLN A 49 0.36 4.78 6.09
CA GLN A 49 -0.35 4.64 4.83
C GLN A 49 -0.04 5.81 3.92
N VAL A 50 0.63 5.56 2.79
CA VAL A 50 0.81 6.57 1.73
C VAL A 50 -0.55 6.80 1.08
N LEU A 51 -1.12 7.98 1.26
CA LEU A 51 -2.47 8.33 0.81
C LEU A 51 -2.48 8.94 -0.59
N ALA A 52 -1.42 9.67 -0.93
CA ALA A 52 -1.32 10.38 -2.19
C ALA A 52 0.14 10.45 -2.62
N TRP A 53 0.35 10.33 -3.91
CA TRP A 53 1.59 10.70 -4.57
C TRP A 53 1.27 11.22 -5.97
N GLN A 54 1.83 12.38 -6.28
CA GLN A 54 1.67 13.08 -7.54
C GLN A 54 3.02 13.66 -7.93
N PRO A 55 3.75 13.04 -8.87
CA PRO A 55 4.97 13.63 -9.41
C PRO A 55 4.65 14.92 -10.18
N ALA A 56 5.58 15.86 -10.16
CA ALA A 56 5.43 17.17 -10.78
C ALA A 56 5.14 17.03 -12.28
N GLY A 57 4.12 17.76 -12.75
CA GLY A 57 3.68 17.71 -14.15
C GLY A 57 2.72 16.57 -14.48
N HIS A 58 2.35 15.72 -13.53
CA HIS A 58 1.41 14.62 -13.74
C HIS A 58 0.13 14.79 -12.93
N MET A 59 -0.94 14.13 -13.39
CA MET A 59 -2.13 13.87 -12.57
C MET A 59 -1.79 12.94 -11.39
N PRO A 60 -2.59 12.92 -10.32
CA PRO A 60 -2.40 11.98 -9.21
C PRO A 60 -2.22 10.53 -9.70
N ILE A 61 -1.27 9.81 -9.08
CA ILE A 61 -0.99 8.41 -9.42
C ILE A 61 -1.72 7.47 -8.46
N LEU A 62 -1.77 7.83 -7.17
CA LEU A 62 -2.50 7.05 -6.17
C LEU A 62 -3.94 7.53 -6.07
N TRP A 63 -4.87 6.59 -6.02
CA TRP A 63 -6.29 6.85 -5.76
C TRP A 63 -6.56 6.73 -4.26
N THR A 64 -7.23 7.72 -3.68
CA THR A 64 -7.85 7.63 -2.36
C THR A 64 -9.31 8.02 -2.50
N SER A 65 -10.21 7.28 -1.86
CA SER A 65 -11.63 7.55 -2.01
C SER A 65 -11.97 8.98 -1.57
N HIS A 66 -12.87 9.61 -2.31
CA HIS A 66 -13.46 10.88 -1.90
C HIS A 66 -14.28 10.78 -0.61
N HIS A 67 -14.75 9.57 -0.28
CA HIS A 67 -15.53 9.25 0.93
C HIS A 67 -14.68 8.54 1.99
N ALA A 68 -13.37 8.54 1.83
CA ALA A 68 -12.46 7.93 2.78
C ALA A 68 -12.64 8.56 4.18
N VAL A 69 -12.85 7.71 5.17
CA VAL A 69 -13.01 8.13 6.57
C VAL A 69 -11.65 8.15 7.25
N TYR A 70 -11.30 9.31 7.81
CA TYR A 70 -10.13 9.47 8.67
C TYR A 70 -10.57 9.32 10.11
N ARG A 71 -10.20 8.20 10.74
CA ARG A 71 -10.54 7.91 12.12
C ARG A 71 -9.47 7.03 12.77
N PRO A 72 -9.05 7.32 14.02
CA PRO A 72 -8.20 6.43 14.80
C PRO A 72 -8.76 5.00 14.84
N GLY A 73 -7.92 4.00 14.55
CA GLY A 73 -8.30 2.59 14.55
C GLY A 73 -9.00 2.09 13.28
N GLN A 74 -9.22 2.93 12.27
CA GLN A 74 -9.87 2.56 11.01
C GLN A 74 -8.94 2.85 9.82
N GLY A 75 -8.66 1.84 9.00
CA GLY A 75 -7.84 2.00 7.79
C GLY A 75 -8.50 2.96 6.79
N VAL A 76 -7.70 3.72 6.06
CA VAL A 76 -8.20 4.68 5.06
C VAL A 76 -8.43 3.93 3.74
N ARG A 77 -9.53 4.22 3.04
CA ARG A 77 -9.85 3.61 1.73
C ARG A 77 -9.02 4.24 0.62
N GLY A 78 -8.02 3.50 0.13
CA GLY A 78 -7.16 3.89 -0.98
C GLY A 78 -5.71 4.14 -0.57
N GLY A 79 -4.93 4.81 -1.40
CA GLY A 79 -3.51 4.98 -1.19
C GLY A 79 -2.78 3.64 -1.22
N VAL A 80 -1.95 3.37 -0.22
CA VAL A 80 -1.19 2.12 -0.09
C VAL A 80 -1.32 1.57 1.34
N PRO A 81 -2.41 0.84 1.66
CA PRO A 81 -2.51 0.12 2.93
C PRO A 81 -1.40 -0.93 3.05
N VAL A 82 -0.77 -0.98 4.22
CA VAL A 82 0.18 -2.04 4.58
C VAL A 82 -0.58 -3.24 5.16
N CYS A 83 -0.52 -4.37 4.46
CA CYS A 83 -1.11 -5.63 4.90
C CYS A 83 -0.02 -6.47 5.56
N TRP A 84 -0.13 -6.71 6.87
CA TRP A 84 0.88 -7.45 7.64
C TRP A 84 0.33 -7.80 9.03
N PRO A 85 0.62 -9.00 9.60
CA PRO A 85 1.53 -10.04 9.12
C PRO A 85 0.85 -11.13 8.27
N TRP A 86 -0.40 -10.90 7.88
CA TRP A 86 -1.09 -11.73 6.91
C TRP A 86 -1.79 -10.90 5.82
N PHE A 87 -1.82 -11.46 4.61
CA PHE A 87 -2.59 -10.92 3.49
C PHE A 87 -3.90 -11.69 3.31
N GLY A 88 -5.02 -10.97 3.13
CA GLY A 88 -6.34 -11.56 3.00
C GLY A 88 -7.00 -11.84 4.35
N ALA A 89 -7.87 -12.86 4.44
CA ALA A 89 -8.52 -13.21 5.69
C ALA A 89 -7.50 -13.72 6.73
N GLY A 90 -7.63 -13.27 7.98
CA GLY A 90 -6.92 -13.90 9.10
C GLY A 90 -7.67 -15.14 9.61
N GLU A 91 -7.21 -15.67 10.73
CA GLU A 91 -7.94 -16.71 11.48
C GLU A 91 -9.29 -16.16 12.00
N GLU A 92 -10.16 -17.05 12.50
CA GLU A 92 -11.46 -16.65 13.02
C GLU A 92 -11.32 -15.56 14.11
N GLY A 93 -12.04 -14.46 13.94
CA GLY A 93 -11.96 -13.28 14.82
C GLY A 93 -10.82 -12.31 14.52
N GLN A 94 -9.88 -12.64 13.64
CA GLN A 94 -8.83 -11.72 13.20
C GLN A 94 -9.32 -10.81 12.05
N PRO A 95 -8.85 -9.56 11.99
CA PRO A 95 -9.16 -8.67 10.87
C PRO A 95 -8.54 -9.20 9.57
N ALA A 96 -9.20 -8.92 8.45
CA ALA A 96 -8.57 -9.09 7.15
C ALA A 96 -7.38 -8.12 6.99
N HIS A 97 -6.32 -8.60 6.33
CA HIS A 97 -5.09 -7.91 5.99
C HIS A 97 -4.25 -7.48 7.19
N GLY A 98 -4.23 -8.31 8.23
CA GLY A 98 -3.45 -8.03 9.42
C GLY A 98 -4.01 -6.89 10.26
N PHE A 99 -3.19 -6.40 11.18
CA PHE A 99 -3.60 -5.41 12.16
C PHE A 99 -2.91 -4.05 12.00
N VAL A 100 -1.81 -3.97 11.25
CA VAL A 100 -0.93 -2.78 11.28
C VAL A 100 -1.51 -1.55 10.60
N ARG A 101 -2.34 -1.72 9.56
CA ARG A 101 -3.00 -0.60 8.84
C ARG A 101 -3.96 0.24 9.68
N THR A 102 -4.31 -0.23 10.86
CA THR A 102 -5.21 0.47 11.80
C THR A 102 -4.50 1.00 13.04
N ARG A 103 -3.17 0.84 13.12
CA ARG A 103 -2.37 1.23 14.29
C ARG A 103 -1.60 2.50 14.00
N MET A 104 -1.29 3.29 15.03
CA MET A 104 -0.41 4.44 14.88
C MET A 104 1.03 3.96 14.78
N TRP A 105 1.75 4.44 13.77
CA TRP A 105 3.18 4.20 13.61
C TRP A 105 3.97 5.39 14.13
N THR A 106 5.18 5.13 14.60
CA THR A 106 6.13 6.15 15.00
C THR A 106 6.83 6.69 13.77
N LEU A 107 6.81 8.01 13.56
CA LEU A 107 7.70 8.67 12.61
C LEU A 107 9.13 8.58 13.16
N ARG A 108 10.05 7.96 12.41
CA ARG A 108 11.43 7.68 12.84
C ARG A 108 12.44 8.61 12.20
N GLU A 109 12.25 8.96 10.94
CA GLU A 109 13.21 9.77 10.19
C GLU A 109 12.50 10.55 9.07
N THR A 110 12.93 11.79 8.87
CA THR A 110 12.68 12.57 7.65
C THR A 110 14.00 13.19 7.21
N ASN A 111 14.46 12.89 5.99
CA ASN A 111 15.71 13.44 5.47
C ASN A 111 15.74 13.51 3.95
N TRP A 112 16.58 14.39 3.43
CA TRP A 112 16.88 14.45 2.00
C TRP A 112 18.02 13.50 1.65
N VAL A 113 17.83 12.73 0.58
CA VAL A 113 18.90 11.94 -0.06
C VAL A 113 18.89 12.29 -1.54
N GLY A 114 19.87 13.10 -1.95
CA GLY A 114 19.88 13.69 -3.28
C GLY A 114 18.66 14.60 -3.50
N ASP A 115 17.84 14.26 -4.49
CA ASP A 115 16.60 14.97 -4.83
C ASP A 115 15.33 14.30 -4.28
N ARG A 116 15.46 13.26 -3.44
CA ARG A 116 14.35 12.54 -2.84
C ARG A 116 14.19 12.91 -1.37
N LEU A 117 12.93 13.10 -0.95
CA LEU A 117 12.60 13.15 0.46
C LEU A 117 12.31 11.72 0.94
N ILE A 118 13.09 11.26 1.92
CA ILE A 118 12.93 9.96 2.56
C ILE A 118 12.14 10.14 3.86
N VAL A 119 11.15 9.29 4.07
CA VAL A 119 10.36 9.21 5.30
C VAL A 119 10.41 7.79 5.82
N ARG A 120 10.85 7.58 7.07
CA ARG A 120 10.76 6.28 7.74
C ARG A 120 9.75 6.33 8.85
N MET A 121 8.86 5.34 8.88
CA MET A 121 7.93 5.12 9.97
C MET A 121 8.06 3.68 10.43
N GLY A 122 7.82 3.39 11.70
CA GLY A 122 7.81 2.01 12.15
C GLY A 122 6.87 1.71 13.30
N LEU A 123 6.66 0.42 13.49
CA LEU A 123 5.85 -0.19 14.53
C LEU A 123 6.61 -1.41 15.07
N SER A 124 6.80 -1.47 16.37
CA SER A 124 7.42 -2.60 17.05
C SER A 124 6.39 -3.30 17.94
N ASP A 125 6.67 -4.53 18.34
CA ASP A 125 5.77 -5.27 19.21
C ASP A 125 5.55 -4.58 20.57
N ASN A 126 4.35 -4.75 21.12
CA ASN A 126 3.97 -4.31 22.46
C ASN A 126 2.93 -5.29 23.03
N ALA A 127 2.43 -5.02 24.24
CA ALA A 127 1.45 -5.90 24.88
C ALA A 127 0.18 -6.11 24.04
N ASP A 128 -0.32 -5.05 23.37
CA ASP A 128 -1.54 -5.12 22.57
C ASP A 128 -1.34 -5.90 21.26
N THR A 129 -0.18 -5.72 20.59
CA THR A 129 0.11 -6.48 19.37
C THR A 129 0.39 -7.94 19.67
N ARG A 130 1.09 -8.25 20.78
CA ARG A 130 1.34 -9.62 21.23
C ARG A 130 0.08 -10.37 21.63
N ALA A 131 -0.94 -9.67 22.10
CA ALA A 131 -2.24 -10.27 22.37
C ALA A 131 -2.97 -10.74 21.09
N ILE A 132 -2.64 -10.16 19.94
CA ILE A 132 -3.18 -10.55 18.62
C ILE A 132 -2.27 -11.60 17.97
N TRP A 133 -0.95 -11.38 18.04
CA TRP A 133 0.07 -12.19 17.40
C TRP A 133 1.35 -12.18 18.24
N ASP A 134 1.60 -13.24 19.02
CA ASP A 134 2.68 -13.30 20.02
C ASP A 134 4.07 -13.54 19.42
N HIS A 135 4.56 -12.52 18.70
CA HIS A 135 5.91 -12.48 18.17
C HIS A 135 6.57 -11.13 18.45
N GLY A 136 7.90 -11.17 18.68
CA GLY A 136 8.71 -9.96 18.70
C GLY A 136 9.03 -9.53 17.28
N PHE A 137 8.75 -8.27 16.95
CA PHE A 137 9.01 -7.74 15.62
C PHE A 137 9.41 -6.26 15.64
N ASP A 138 10.14 -5.87 14.61
CA ASP A 138 10.27 -4.48 14.19
C ASP A 138 9.83 -4.35 12.73
N LEU A 139 8.79 -3.56 12.48
CA LEU A 139 8.28 -3.29 11.15
C LEU A 139 8.57 -1.84 10.79
N GLU A 140 9.13 -1.60 9.62
CA GLU A 140 9.45 -0.27 9.12
C GLU A 140 8.96 -0.09 7.68
N LEU A 141 8.37 1.06 7.38
CA LEU A 141 8.11 1.50 6.03
C LEU A 141 9.01 2.70 5.74
N GLN A 142 9.92 2.51 4.79
CA GLN A 142 10.68 3.59 4.17
C GLN A 142 9.96 4.02 2.89
N VAL A 143 9.71 5.32 2.75
CA VAL A 143 9.08 5.93 1.57
C VAL A 143 10.02 6.97 0.98
N ASP A 144 10.46 6.74 -0.26
CA ASP A 144 11.31 7.66 -1.00
C ASP A 144 10.44 8.42 -2.01
N ILE A 145 10.32 9.72 -1.81
CA ILE A 145 9.41 10.58 -2.56
C ILE A 145 10.23 11.44 -3.54
N GLY A 146 10.06 11.18 -4.83
CA GLY A 146 10.65 11.98 -5.91
C GLY A 146 9.84 11.85 -7.20
N ARG A 147 10.54 11.89 -8.35
CA ARG A 147 9.94 11.59 -9.68
C ARG A 147 9.36 10.19 -9.77
N THR A 148 9.89 9.28 -8.96
CA THR A 148 9.35 7.95 -8.68
C THR A 148 8.99 7.87 -7.21
N LEU A 149 8.06 6.99 -6.86
CA LEU A 149 7.76 6.62 -5.48
C LEU A 149 8.37 5.26 -5.22
N VAL A 150 9.26 5.15 -4.23
CA VAL A 150 9.79 3.85 -3.79
C VAL A 150 9.32 3.59 -2.37
N MET A 151 8.79 2.39 -2.12
CA MET A 151 8.34 1.97 -0.81
C MET A 151 9.02 0.65 -0.45
N ARG A 152 9.64 0.61 0.73
CA ARG A 152 10.29 -0.59 1.28
C ARG A 152 9.66 -0.90 2.63
N LEU A 153 8.95 -2.02 2.70
CA LEU A 153 8.44 -2.58 3.94
C LEU A 153 9.48 -3.58 4.46
N VAL A 154 10.12 -3.24 5.58
CA VAL A 154 11.15 -4.05 6.20
C VAL A 154 10.58 -4.71 7.45
N THR A 155 10.48 -6.04 7.43
CA THR A 155 10.11 -6.84 8.60
C THR A 155 11.36 -7.42 9.23
N ARG A 156 11.54 -7.25 10.54
CA ARG A 156 12.64 -7.86 11.30
C ARG A 156 12.08 -8.71 12.43
N ASN A 157 12.63 -9.92 12.59
CA ASN A 157 12.32 -10.75 13.73
C ASN A 157 13.23 -10.42 14.92
N THR A 158 12.70 -9.65 15.87
CA THR A 158 13.39 -9.28 17.11
C THR A 158 13.15 -10.29 18.24
N GLY A 159 12.18 -11.19 18.07
CA GLY A 159 11.87 -12.26 19.01
C GLY A 159 12.78 -13.48 18.85
N HIS A 160 12.52 -14.52 19.63
CA HIS A 160 13.34 -15.75 19.63
C HIS A 160 12.73 -16.91 18.83
N LYS A 161 11.48 -16.78 18.37
CA LYS A 161 10.76 -17.80 17.60
C LYS A 161 10.74 -17.41 16.13
N THR A 162 11.00 -18.36 15.24
CA THR A 162 10.70 -18.19 13.82
C THR A 162 9.22 -17.90 13.64
N PHE A 163 8.88 -16.95 12.79
CA PHE A 163 7.51 -16.69 12.38
C PHE A 163 7.37 -16.71 10.86
N HIS A 164 6.13 -16.88 10.41
CA HIS A 164 5.78 -16.83 9.00
C HIS A 164 4.88 -15.64 8.76
N ILE A 165 5.12 -14.91 7.67
CA ILE A 165 4.27 -13.81 7.24
C ILE A 165 3.78 -14.00 5.82
N THR A 166 2.67 -13.36 5.53
CA THR A 166 2.29 -12.91 4.19
C THR A 166 2.04 -11.42 4.30
N ASP A 167 2.44 -10.64 3.31
CA ASP A 167 2.36 -9.19 3.37
C ASP A 167 2.04 -8.57 2.02
N ALA A 168 1.60 -7.31 2.03
CA ALA A 168 1.37 -6.57 0.80
C ALA A 168 1.47 -5.06 1.00
N LEU A 169 1.95 -4.41 -0.04
CA LEU A 169 1.68 -3.00 -0.32
C LEU A 169 0.48 -2.94 -1.26
N HIS A 170 -0.71 -2.73 -0.68
CA HIS A 170 -2.00 -2.81 -1.37
C HIS A 170 -2.28 -1.54 -2.19
N THR A 171 -1.46 -1.26 -3.20
CA THR A 171 -1.48 0.02 -3.92
C THR A 171 -2.75 0.21 -4.74
N TYR A 172 -3.47 1.30 -4.48
CA TYR A 172 -4.60 1.79 -5.27
C TYR A 172 -4.10 2.85 -6.26
N PHE A 173 -4.14 2.54 -7.54
CA PHE A 173 -3.81 3.48 -8.61
C PHE A 173 -5.05 4.24 -9.07
N PHE A 174 -4.90 5.54 -9.28
CA PHE A 174 -5.88 6.33 -10.02
C PHE A 174 -5.75 6.01 -11.50
N VAL A 175 -6.85 5.67 -12.15
CA VAL A 175 -6.94 5.46 -13.60
C VAL A 175 -8.06 6.32 -14.16
N GLY A 176 -7.95 6.77 -15.41
CA GLY A 176 -8.98 7.63 -16.00
C GLY A 176 -10.29 6.89 -16.27
N ASP A 177 -10.20 5.65 -16.74
CA ASP A 177 -11.35 4.78 -17.01
C ASP A 177 -10.92 3.30 -16.96
N ILE A 178 -11.43 2.57 -15.96
CA ILE A 178 -11.11 1.15 -15.76
C ILE A 178 -11.47 0.28 -16.99
N ALA A 179 -12.53 0.62 -17.73
CA ALA A 179 -12.97 -0.16 -18.89
C ALA A 179 -12.00 -0.06 -20.08
N ARG A 180 -11.18 1.00 -20.11
CA ARG A 180 -10.13 1.22 -21.11
C ARG A 180 -8.72 0.88 -20.59
N THR A 181 -8.59 0.64 -19.29
CA THR A 181 -7.32 0.35 -18.63
C THR A 181 -6.91 -1.09 -18.92
N THR A 182 -5.61 -1.32 -19.14
CA THR A 182 -5.05 -2.68 -19.24
C THR A 182 -3.78 -2.82 -18.41
N VAL A 183 -3.44 -4.05 -18.01
CA VAL A 183 -2.18 -4.36 -17.31
C VAL A 183 -1.37 -5.38 -18.08
N THR A 184 -0.12 -5.06 -18.43
CA THR A 184 0.84 -6.00 -19.03
C THR A 184 1.93 -6.40 -18.04
N GLY A 185 2.67 -7.47 -18.33
CA GLY A 185 3.73 -8.05 -17.49
C GLY A 185 3.31 -9.36 -16.79
N LEU A 186 2.02 -9.68 -16.85
CA LEU A 186 1.42 -10.87 -16.23
C LEU A 186 1.01 -11.93 -17.25
N GLU A 187 1.30 -11.72 -18.54
CA GLU A 187 1.03 -12.70 -19.59
C GLU A 187 1.68 -14.05 -19.24
N LYS A 188 0.97 -15.15 -19.53
CA LYS A 188 1.41 -16.54 -19.29
C LYS A 188 1.62 -16.89 -17.82
N THR A 189 1.27 -16.00 -16.89
CA THR A 189 1.38 -16.26 -15.45
C THR A 189 0.12 -16.99 -14.95
N ALA A 190 0.30 -18.00 -14.10
CA ALA A 190 -0.82 -18.66 -13.44
C ALA A 190 -1.41 -17.74 -12.37
N TYR A 191 -2.74 -17.73 -12.22
CA TYR A 191 -3.40 -16.96 -11.17
C TYR A 191 -4.56 -17.73 -10.53
N LEU A 192 -4.85 -17.40 -9.28
CA LEU A 192 -6.06 -17.81 -8.58
C LEU A 192 -7.09 -16.67 -8.68
N ASP A 193 -8.30 -16.97 -9.15
CA ASP A 193 -9.39 -16.00 -9.23
C ASP A 193 -10.33 -16.14 -8.03
N LYS A 194 -10.31 -15.17 -7.10
CA LYS A 194 -11.14 -15.24 -5.89
C LYS A 194 -12.63 -15.05 -6.18
N VAL A 195 -12.98 -14.41 -7.30
CA VAL A 195 -14.39 -14.27 -7.73
C VAL A 195 -14.94 -15.62 -8.18
N LEU A 196 -14.07 -16.51 -8.65
CA LEU A 196 -14.39 -17.87 -9.10
C LEU A 196 -13.89 -18.93 -8.10
N ASP A 197 -14.06 -18.68 -6.80
CA ASP A 197 -13.72 -19.60 -5.71
C ASP A 197 -12.27 -20.12 -5.78
N PHE A 198 -11.32 -19.22 -6.04
CA PHE A 198 -9.89 -19.50 -6.19
C PHE A 198 -9.55 -20.48 -7.32
N LYS A 199 -10.42 -20.60 -8.33
CA LYS A 199 -10.11 -21.39 -9.52
C LYS A 199 -8.83 -20.89 -10.18
N GLN A 200 -7.95 -21.82 -10.53
CA GLN A 200 -6.68 -21.52 -11.17
C GLN A 200 -6.85 -21.36 -12.68
N HIS A 201 -6.24 -20.31 -13.23
CA HIS A 201 -6.21 -19.98 -14.65
C HIS A 201 -4.80 -19.55 -15.07
N VAL A 202 -4.59 -19.34 -16.36
CA VAL A 202 -3.36 -18.73 -16.90
C VAL A 202 -3.75 -17.48 -17.67
N GLN A 203 -3.06 -16.38 -17.43
CA GLN A 203 -3.35 -15.11 -18.09
C GLN A 203 -2.92 -15.13 -19.56
N THR A 204 -3.84 -14.73 -20.43
CA THR A 204 -3.61 -14.62 -21.87
C THR A 204 -3.70 -13.18 -22.33
N GLY A 205 -2.62 -12.64 -22.89
CA GLY A 205 -2.55 -11.21 -23.23
C GLY A 205 -2.66 -10.29 -22.01
N PRO A 206 -2.82 -8.98 -22.22
CA PRO A 206 -2.97 -8.01 -21.14
C PRO A 206 -4.19 -8.34 -20.26
N VAL A 207 -4.12 -8.00 -18.98
CA VAL A 207 -5.28 -8.02 -18.09
C VAL A 207 -6.22 -6.91 -18.53
N THR A 208 -7.49 -7.24 -18.72
CA THR A 208 -8.58 -6.31 -19.05
C THR A 208 -9.71 -6.44 -18.04
N PHE A 209 -10.51 -5.38 -17.90
CA PHE A 209 -11.52 -5.29 -16.85
C PHE A 209 -12.92 -5.13 -17.47
N THR A 210 -13.77 -6.13 -17.26
CA THR A 210 -15.17 -6.16 -17.75
C THR A 210 -16.17 -6.51 -16.64
N GLY A 211 -15.70 -6.61 -15.41
CA GLY A 211 -16.44 -7.01 -14.22
C GLY A 211 -15.53 -7.02 -12.99
N GLU A 212 -16.04 -7.50 -11.85
CA GLU A 212 -15.24 -7.68 -10.64
C GLU A 212 -14.01 -8.55 -10.96
N THR A 213 -12.84 -8.08 -10.55
CA THR A 213 -11.57 -8.78 -10.71
C THR A 213 -10.91 -8.85 -9.36
N ASP A 214 -10.55 -10.04 -8.90
CA ASP A 214 -9.78 -10.27 -7.67
C ASP A 214 -8.86 -11.47 -7.89
N ARG A 215 -7.66 -11.21 -8.41
CA ARG A 215 -6.75 -12.25 -8.91
C ARG A 215 -5.40 -12.20 -8.23
N ILE A 216 -4.93 -13.35 -7.75
CA ILE A 216 -3.57 -13.53 -7.21
C ILE A 216 -2.74 -14.22 -8.29
N TYR A 217 -1.84 -13.48 -8.93
CA TYR A 217 -0.85 -14.01 -9.87
C TYR A 217 0.32 -14.61 -9.09
N LEU A 218 0.68 -15.84 -9.46
CA LEU A 218 1.60 -16.70 -8.72
C LEU A 218 2.98 -16.73 -9.37
N ASP A 219 4.01 -17.04 -8.57
CA ASP A 219 5.37 -17.33 -9.00
C ASP A 219 5.95 -16.30 -9.99
N THR A 220 5.68 -15.03 -9.74
CA THR A 220 6.07 -13.92 -10.62
C THR A 220 6.79 -12.80 -9.89
N THR A 221 7.90 -12.35 -10.47
CA THR A 221 8.64 -11.14 -10.09
C THR A 221 8.49 -10.04 -11.14
N SER A 222 7.57 -10.21 -12.10
CA SER A 222 7.44 -9.31 -13.24
C SER A 222 7.07 -7.90 -12.83
N THR A 223 7.72 -6.92 -13.48
CA THR A 223 7.23 -5.54 -13.52
C THR A 223 5.88 -5.48 -14.23
N CYS A 224 4.90 -4.87 -13.59
CA CYS A 224 3.60 -4.61 -14.18
C CYS A 224 3.57 -3.21 -14.80
N VAL A 225 2.88 -3.07 -15.94
CA VAL A 225 2.63 -1.75 -16.55
C VAL A 225 1.14 -1.57 -16.71
N ILE A 226 0.61 -0.55 -16.06
CA ILE A 226 -0.78 -0.11 -16.18
C ILE A 226 -0.84 0.89 -17.35
N HIS A 227 -1.55 0.53 -18.41
CA HIS A 227 -1.81 1.41 -19.54
C HIS A 227 -3.14 2.13 -19.29
N ASP A 228 -3.07 3.46 -19.16
CA ASP A 228 -4.22 4.33 -18.84
C ASP A 228 -4.45 5.31 -20.01
N PRO A 229 -5.08 4.85 -21.10
CA PRO A 229 -5.30 5.67 -22.30
C PRO A 229 -6.36 6.77 -22.10
N ALA A 230 -7.02 6.83 -20.94
CA ALA A 230 -7.91 7.93 -20.59
C ALA A 230 -7.12 9.14 -20.00
N GLN A 231 -5.85 8.94 -19.65
CA GLN A 231 -4.94 9.95 -19.13
C GLN A 231 -3.63 10.05 -19.93
N ASP A 232 -3.57 9.41 -21.11
CA ASP A 232 -2.41 9.38 -22.01
C ASP A 232 -1.09 9.07 -21.27
N ARG A 233 -1.10 8.02 -20.45
CA ARG A 233 0.04 7.62 -19.63
C ARG A 233 0.17 6.13 -19.42
N LYS A 234 1.36 5.74 -18.96
CA LYS A 234 1.66 4.42 -18.41
C LYS A 234 2.19 4.58 -16.99
N ILE A 235 1.76 3.69 -16.10
CA ILE A 235 2.28 3.60 -14.74
C ILE A 235 3.05 2.29 -14.63
N VAL A 236 4.34 2.37 -14.33
CA VAL A 236 5.22 1.20 -14.19
C VAL A 236 5.34 0.87 -12.72
N VAL A 237 5.10 -0.40 -12.39
CA VAL A 237 5.12 -0.94 -11.03
C VAL A 237 6.12 -2.09 -11.00
N SER A 238 7.34 -1.79 -10.58
CA SER A 238 8.36 -2.82 -10.34
C SER A 238 8.29 -3.27 -8.89
N LYS A 239 8.79 -4.49 -8.63
CA LYS A 239 8.78 -5.07 -7.29
C LYS A 239 9.97 -5.97 -7.04
N SER A 240 10.30 -6.14 -5.77
CA SER A 240 11.21 -7.19 -5.29
C SER A 240 10.78 -7.65 -3.90
N GLY A 241 11.35 -8.78 -3.45
CA GLY A 241 10.94 -9.40 -2.18
C GLY A 241 9.60 -10.12 -2.24
N SER A 242 8.98 -10.28 -3.41
CA SER A 242 7.75 -11.05 -3.55
C SER A 242 7.66 -11.84 -4.84
N HIS A 243 6.95 -12.97 -4.77
CA HIS A 243 6.62 -13.82 -5.90
C HIS A 243 5.14 -13.81 -6.24
N SER A 244 4.34 -12.91 -5.66
CA SER A 244 2.92 -12.75 -6.00
C SER A 244 2.58 -11.31 -6.39
N THR A 245 1.62 -11.17 -7.30
CA THR A 245 1.03 -9.86 -7.64
C THR A 245 -0.47 -9.99 -7.54
N VAL A 246 -1.15 -9.07 -6.86
CA VAL A 246 -2.62 -9.06 -6.82
C VAL A 246 -3.14 -7.98 -7.74
N VAL A 247 -4.14 -8.30 -8.55
CA VAL A 247 -4.87 -7.32 -9.35
C VAL A 247 -6.31 -7.32 -8.90
N TRP A 248 -6.80 -6.16 -8.46
CA TRP A 248 -8.13 -6.04 -7.90
C TRP A 248 -8.87 -4.78 -8.39
N ASN A 249 -10.13 -4.97 -8.77
CA ASN A 249 -11.12 -3.92 -8.94
C ASN A 249 -12.48 -4.46 -8.43
N PRO A 250 -13.17 -3.75 -7.53
CA PRO A 250 -14.40 -4.24 -6.91
C PRO A 250 -15.59 -4.30 -7.87
N TRP A 251 -15.57 -3.51 -8.94
CA TRP A 251 -16.75 -3.26 -9.77
C TRP A 251 -17.95 -2.73 -8.97
N LEU A 252 -19.10 -2.59 -9.64
CA LEU A 252 -20.27 -1.89 -9.12
C LEU A 252 -20.83 -2.53 -7.84
N ASP A 253 -21.16 -3.82 -7.87
CA ASP A 253 -21.91 -4.47 -6.78
C ASP A 253 -21.11 -4.58 -5.49
N LYS A 254 -19.79 -4.77 -5.57
CA LYS A 254 -18.91 -4.79 -4.38
C LYS A 254 -18.62 -3.38 -3.91
N ALA A 255 -18.39 -2.42 -4.81
CA ALA A 255 -18.19 -1.02 -4.44
C ALA A 255 -19.40 -0.45 -3.69
N ALA A 256 -20.62 -0.80 -4.11
CA ALA A 256 -21.86 -0.36 -3.46
C ALA A 256 -22.01 -0.84 -2.00
N LYS A 257 -21.22 -1.82 -1.56
CA LYS A 257 -21.23 -2.33 -0.18
C LYS A 257 -20.25 -1.60 0.73
N PHE A 258 -19.36 -0.77 0.17
CA PHE A 258 -18.39 -0.02 0.96
C PHE A 258 -19.01 1.27 1.49
N ALA A 259 -18.99 1.45 2.80
CA ALA A 259 -19.46 2.68 3.43
C ALA A 259 -18.49 3.86 3.24
N ASP A 260 -17.25 3.58 2.83
CA ASP A 260 -16.14 4.53 2.71
C ASP A 260 -15.69 4.75 1.25
N MET A 261 -16.56 4.41 0.29
CA MET A 261 -16.34 4.56 -1.15
C MET A 261 -17.68 4.74 -1.86
N ARG A 262 -17.79 5.70 -2.80
CA ARG A 262 -18.98 5.78 -3.65
C ARG A 262 -18.99 4.63 -4.66
N PRO A 263 -20.17 4.08 -5.01
CA PRO A 263 -20.25 2.97 -5.95
C PRO A 263 -19.52 3.25 -7.26
N GLU A 264 -19.61 4.44 -7.83
CA GLU A 264 -19.04 4.77 -9.15
C GLU A 264 -17.51 4.91 -9.13
N GLU A 265 -16.89 5.06 -7.95
CA GLU A 265 -15.45 5.29 -7.84
C GLU A 265 -14.61 4.08 -8.30
N TYR A 266 -15.20 2.89 -8.45
CA TYR A 266 -14.48 1.74 -9.02
C TYR A 266 -13.98 2.03 -10.44
N GLN A 267 -14.62 2.96 -11.15
CA GLN A 267 -14.26 3.33 -12.52
C GLN A 267 -12.92 4.05 -12.62
N HIS A 268 -12.44 4.61 -11.51
CA HIS A 268 -11.25 5.45 -11.45
C HIS A 268 -10.14 4.88 -10.56
N MET A 269 -10.25 3.60 -10.19
CA MET A 269 -9.26 2.93 -9.36
C MET A 269 -8.92 1.55 -9.89
N LEU A 270 -7.67 1.15 -9.68
CA LEU A 270 -7.19 -0.19 -9.93
C LEU A 270 -6.16 -0.54 -8.87
N CYS A 271 -6.29 -1.70 -8.24
CA CYS A 271 -5.22 -2.22 -7.41
C CYS A 271 -4.28 -3.11 -8.22
N VAL A 272 -2.98 -2.79 -8.15
CA VAL A 272 -1.89 -3.69 -8.54
C VAL A 272 -0.95 -3.74 -7.34
N GLU A 273 -1.02 -4.84 -6.61
CA GLU A 273 -0.44 -4.96 -5.28
C GLU A 273 0.83 -5.79 -5.34
N THR A 274 1.88 -5.26 -4.72
CA THR A 274 3.12 -5.98 -4.47
C THR A 274 2.92 -6.80 -3.21
N ALA A 275 2.91 -8.14 -3.31
CA ALA A 275 2.43 -9.00 -2.23
C ALA A 275 3.17 -10.33 -2.14
N ASN A 276 3.40 -10.80 -0.91
CA ASN A 276 3.61 -12.21 -0.60
C ASN A 276 2.23 -12.80 -0.21
N ALA A 277 1.56 -13.52 -1.12
CA ALA A 277 0.18 -13.97 -0.95
C ALA A 277 0.00 -15.49 -1.03
N GLY A 278 -0.87 -16.03 -0.16
CA GLY A 278 -1.20 -17.46 -0.16
C GLY A 278 0.02 -18.32 0.17
N LYS A 279 0.52 -19.09 -0.81
CA LYS A 279 1.68 -19.97 -0.63
C LYS A 279 3.02 -19.24 -0.63
N ASP A 280 3.05 -18.02 -1.14
CA ASP A 280 4.22 -17.14 -1.09
C ASP A 280 4.31 -16.55 0.33
N SER A 281 4.76 -17.37 1.28
CA SER A 281 4.92 -17.01 2.69
C SER A 281 6.39 -16.96 3.06
N ILE A 282 6.75 -15.95 3.85
CA ILE A 282 8.13 -15.69 4.26
C ILE A 282 8.35 -16.19 5.68
N ALA A 283 9.28 -17.13 5.86
CA ALA A 283 9.75 -17.56 7.16
C ALA A 283 10.92 -16.67 7.61
N LEU A 284 10.89 -16.17 8.84
CA LEU A 284 11.93 -15.33 9.42
C LEU A 284 12.38 -15.89 10.76
N ALA A 285 13.61 -16.40 10.83
CA ALA A 285 14.26 -16.80 12.06
C ALA A 285 14.70 -15.59 12.90
N HIS A 286 15.12 -15.82 14.15
CA HIS A 286 15.63 -14.76 15.03
C HIS A 286 16.75 -13.95 14.35
N GLY A 287 16.59 -12.62 14.34
CA GLY A 287 17.57 -11.71 13.75
C GLY A 287 17.52 -11.59 12.23
N GLU A 288 16.70 -12.39 11.54
CA GLU A 288 16.51 -12.26 10.10
C GLU A 288 15.58 -11.09 9.76
N GLN A 289 15.72 -10.62 8.52
CA GLN A 289 14.89 -9.57 7.95
C GLN A 289 14.36 -9.94 6.56
N HIS A 290 13.17 -9.44 6.26
CA HIS A 290 12.54 -9.46 4.95
C HIS A 290 12.33 -8.05 4.45
N VAL A 291 12.50 -7.80 3.15
CA VAL A 291 12.20 -6.53 2.51
C VAL A 291 11.26 -6.76 1.34
N LEU A 292 10.04 -6.26 1.46
CA LEU A 292 9.10 -6.13 0.35
C LEU A 292 9.24 -4.73 -0.25
N GLU A 293 9.57 -4.64 -1.53
CA GLU A 293 9.83 -3.37 -2.19
C GLU A 293 8.97 -3.19 -3.45
N THR A 294 8.49 -1.97 -3.66
CA THR A 294 7.91 -1.55 -4.93
C THR A 294 8.43 -0.17 -5.32
N GLU A 295 8.73 0.00 -6.61
CA GLU A 295 9.00 1.29 -7.22
C GLU A 295 7.93 1.59 -8.28
N ILE A 296 7.39 2.80 -8.20
CA ILE A 296 6.32 3.29 -9.06
C ILE A 296 6.84 4.50 -9.83
N SER A 297 6.71 4.45 -11.16
CA SER A 297 7.02 5.57 -12.06
C SER A 297 5.87 5.80 -13.05
N VAL A 298 5.88 6.96 -13.71
CA VAL A 298 4.89 7.33 -14.72
C VAL A 298 5.57 7.84 -15.97
N GLU A 299 5.05 7.43 -17.13
CA GLU A 299 5.50 7.84 -18.45
C GLU A 299 4.31 8.42 -19.22
N VAL A 300 4.50 9.55 -19.92
CA VAL A 300 3.50 10.11 -20.83
C VAL A 300 3.53 9.32 -22.14
N THR A 301 2.37 8.92 -22.65
CA THR A 301 2.27 8.34 -24.00
C THR A 301 2.14 9.46 -25.03
N ALA A 302 2.98 9.41 -26.06
CA ALA A 302 2.95 10.34 -27.18
C ALA A 302 1.70 10.16 -28.06
#